data_AF-A0A179CW21-F1
#
_entry.id   AF-A0A179CW21-F1
#
_cell.length_a   1.000
_cell.length_b   1.000
_cell.length_c   1.000
_cell.angle_alpha   90.00
_cell.angle_beta   90.00
_cell.angle_gamma   90.00
#
_symmetry.space_group_name_H-M   'P 1'
#
loop_
_entity.id
_entity.type
_entity.pdbx_description
1 polymer ?
#
loop_
_entity_poly.entity_id
_entity_poly.type
_entity_poly.pdbx_seq_one_letter_code
_entity_poly.pdbx_strand_id
1 'polypeptide(L)'
;MSRYYSANSVLFSLIILSSIGITLFLNKGYIIVNENISQNNYINYLAEKMWLIEFQKINKEQECSIQKKPTISLNKKHLTFSFHCQFHSIFIKPKPTKEKYILVENINDWLDINAYQHVIYPIASLDDLPESSEENPKIVRITQNIDGRLMQPFYGIVITDYLFNFTDQRIYGTIYSSNNANDPNRRNLSYKRNVIQNIELDYSNWRYLPNSANTLNHENN
;
A
#
# COMPACT_ATOMS: atom_id res chain seq x y z
N MET A 1 -46.99 35.59 66.26
CA MET A 1 -46.49 36.72 65.43
C MET A 1 -46.72 36.37 63.97
N SER A 2 -47.78 36.89 63.39
CA SER A 2 -48.08 36.75 61.95
C SER A 2 -47.23 37.77 61.19
N ARG A 3 -46.28 37.31 60.37
CA ARG A 3 -45.56 38.17 59.43
C ARG A 3 -46.49 38.46 58.25
N TYR A 4 -47.22 39.57 58.33
CA TYR A 4 -47.92 40.12 57.18
C TYR A 4 -46.88 40.70 56.23
N TYR A 5 -46.59 39.97 55.15
CA TYR A 5 -45.88 40.54 54.01
C TYR A 5 -46.74 41.66 53.43
N SER A 6 -46.15 42.82 53.15
CA SER A 6 -46.90 43.93 52.57
C SER A 6 -47.47 43.48 51.22
N ALA A 7 -48.74 43.78 50.94
CA ALA A 7 -49.39 43.41 49.68
C ALA A 7 -48.55 43.83 48.46
N ASN A 8 -47.80 44.94 48.58
CA ASN A 8 -46.84 45.40 47.60
C ASN A 8 -45.68 44.42 47.33
N SER A 9 -45.15 43.72 48.33
CA SER A 9 -44.06 42.75 48.08
C SER A 9 -44.55 41.51 47.33
N VAL A 10 -45.79 41.09 47.61
CA VAL A 10 -46.44 39.98 46.90
C VAL A 10 -46.75 40.39 45.45
N LEU A 11 -47.21 41.62 45.24
CA LEU A 11 -47.53 42.15 43.91
C LEU A 11 -46.26 42.33 43.06
N PHE A 12 -45.19 42.87 43.65
CA PHE A 12 -43.89 42.99 42.97
C PHE A 12 -43.29 41.63 42.61
N SER A 13 -43.36 40.65 43.51
CA SER A 13 -42.87 39.29 43.20
C SER A 13 -43.69 38.62 42.11
N LEU A 14 -45.01 38.83 42.06
CA LEU A 14 -45.87 38.33 40.98
C LEU A 14 -45.53 38.98 39.63
N ILE A 15 -45.26 40.29 39.61
CA ILE A 15 -44.83 41.00 38.39
C ILE A 15 -43.48 40.47 37.91
N ILE A 16 -42.53 40.24 38.81
CA ILE A 16 -41.23 39.67 38.46
C ILE A 16 -41.40 38.26 37.89
N LEU A 17 -42.21 37.41 38.54
CA LEU A 17 -42.49 36.06 38.07
C LEU A 17 -43.20 36.04 36.72
N SER A 18 -44.17 36.94 36.49
CA SER A 18 -44.85 37.03 35.19
C SER A 18 -43.90 37.53 34.09
N SER A 19 -43.02 38.48 34.41
CA SER A 19 -42.00 39.00 33.49
C SER A 19 -41.00 37.89 33.09
N ILE A 20 -40.59 37.06 34.05
CA ILE A 20 -39.74 35.88 33.78
C ILE A 20 -40.52 34.85 32.95
N GLY A 21 -41.78 34.60 33.27
CA GLY A 21 -42.63 33.67 32.51
C GLY A 21 -42.82 34.09 31.05
N ILE A 22 -43.05 35.38 30.81
CA ILE A 22 -43.22 35.95 29.46
C ILE A 22 -41.92 35.83 28.65
N THR A 23 -40.77 36.14 29.26
CA THR A 23 -39.48 36.03 28.56
C THR A 23 -39.14 34.58 28.20
N LEU A 24 -39.44 33.61 29.07
CA LEU A 24 -39.30 32.18 28.76
C LEU A 24 -40.25 31.72 27.64
N PHE A 25 -41.51 32.17 27.66
CA PHE A 25 -42.48 31.80 26.62
C PHE A 25 -42.12 32.37 25.25
N LEU A 26 -41.68 33.64 25.19
CA LEU A 26 -41.24 34.28 23.96
C LEU A 26 -39.98 33.62 23.39
N ASN A 27 -39.06 33.19 24.24
CA ASN A 27 -37.80 32.55 23.82
C ASN A 27 -37.88 31.03 23.64
N LYS A 28 -39.01 30.37 23.97
CA LYS A 28 -39.17 28.92 23.88
C LYS A 28 -38.79 28.36 22.50
N GLY A 29 -39.23 29.01 21.42
CA GLY A 29 -38.90 28.58 20.06
C GLY A 29 -37.40 28.65 19.77
N TYR A 30 -36.74 29.72 20.22
CA TYR A 30 -35.30 29.87 20.09
C TYR A 30 -34.54 28.79 20.88
N ILE A 31 -34.98 28.48 22.11
CA ILE A 31 -34.38 27.43 22.95
C ILE A 31 -34.49 26.07 22.26
N ILE A 32 -35.66 25.71 21.74
CA ILE A 32 -35.88 24.42 21.06
C ILE A 32 -35.03 24.32 19.80
N VAL A 33 -34.95 25.38 18.99
CA VAL A 33 -34.12 25.40 17.78
C VAL A 33 -32.64 25.25 18.15
N ASN A 34 -32.18 25.96 19.17
CA ASN A 34 -30.79 25.88 19.62
C ASN A 34 -30.44 24.51 20.21
N GLU A 35 -31.37 23.89 20.94
CA GLU A 35 -31.22 22.53 21.47
C GLU A 35 -31.14 21.50 20.33
N ASN A 36 -31.99 21.61 19.30
CA ASN A 36 -31.93 20.77 18.11
C ASN A 36 -30.61 20.93 17.35
N ILE A 37 -30.13 22.17 17.16
CA ILE A 37 -28.84 22.44 16.52
C ILE A 37 -27.70 21.82 17.34
N SER A 38 -27.70 22.03 18.65
CA SER A 38 -26.71 21.47 19.57
C SER A 38 -26.71 19.93 19.53
N GLN A 39 -27.88 19.30 19.57
CA GLN A 39 -28.03 17.85 19.49
C GLN A 39 -27.55 17.31 18.13
N ASN A 40 -27.88 17.99 17.03
CA ASN A 40 -27.40 17.59 15.70
C ASN A 40 -25.87 17.71 15.59
N ASN A 41 -25.29 18.79 16.11
CA ASN A 41 -23.84 18.97 16.17
C ASN A 41 -23.18 17.86 17.00
N TYR A 42 -23.79 17.50 18.13
CA TYR A 42 -23.31 16.41 18.97
C TYR A 42 -23.38 15.05 18.26
N ILE A 43 -24.47 14.75 17.56
CA ILE A 43 -24.61 13.52 16.76
C ILE A 43 -23.57 13.48 15.65
N ASN A 44 -23.33 14.59 14.95
CA ASN A 44 -22.32 14.68 13.90
C ASN A 44 -20.91 14.45 14.47
N TYR A 45 -20.58 15.06 15.60
CA TYR A 45 -19.32 14.84 16.30
C TYR A 45 -19.12 13.37 16.68
N LEU A 46 -20.15 12.71 17.23
CA LEU A 46 -20.07 11.28 17.55
C LEU A 46 -19.90 10.41 16.31
N ALA A 47 -20.61 10.73 15.23
CA ALA A 47 -20.47 10.02 13.96
C ALA A 47 -19.04 10.16 13.39
N GLU A 48 -18.45 11.36 13.43
CA GLU A 48 -17.06 11.59 13.03
C GLU A 48 -16.08 10.78 13.85
N LYS A 49 -16.26 10.71 15.18
CA LYS A 49 -15.43 9.86 16.05
C LYS A 49 -15.54 8.38 15.69
N MET A 50 -16.74 7.90 15.35
CA MET A 50 -16.94 6.52 14.89
C MET A 50 -16.21 6.25 13.56
N TRP A 51 -16.27 7.17 12.59
CA TRP A 51 -15.53 7.04 11.32
C TRP A 51 -14.01 6.97 11.53
N LEU A 52 -13.47 7.76 12.47
CA LEU A 52 -12.03 7.69 12.80
C LEU A 52 -11.63 6.31 13.32
N ILE A 53 -12.46 5.70 14.17
CA ILE A 53 -12.24 4.34 14.67
C ILE A 53 -12.29 3.33 13.53
N GLU A 54 -13.22 3.48 12.58
CA GLU A 54 -13.30 2.63 11.40
C GLU A 54 -12.06 2.75 10.50
N PHE A 55 -11.59 3.98 10.24
CA PHE A 55 -10.37 4.19 9.46
C PHE A 55 -9.13 3.55 10.11
N GLN A 56 -9.04 3.57 11.43
CA GLN A 56 -7.93 2.91 12.14
C GLN A 56 -7.94 1.39 11.99
N LYS A 57 -9.14 0.78 11.85
CA LYS A 57 -9.30 -0.67 11.67
C LYS A 57 -8.96 -1.16 10.26
N ILE A 58 -8.77 -0.25 9.30
CA ILE A 58 -8.44 -0.64 7.93
C ILE A 58 -7.07 -1.32 7.89
N ASN A 59 -7.02 -2.46 7.21
CA ASN A 59 -5.78 -3.16 6.91
C ASN A 59 -5.03 -2.42 5.80
N LYS A 60 -4.16 -1.49 6.21
CA LYS A 60 -3.40 -0.61 5.29
C LYS A 60 -2.48 -1.39 4.35
N GLU A 61 -1.91 -2.52 4.81
CA GLU A 61 -1.08 -3.38 3.98
C GLU A 61 -1.89 -4.01 2.84
N GLN A 62 -3.08 -4.53 3.17
CA GLN A 62 -3.98 -5.07 2.16
C GLN A 62 -4.41 -4.00 1.16
N GLU A 63 -4.78 -2.81 1.63
CA GLU A 63 -5.14 -1.69 0.75
C GLU A 63 -3.99 -1.27 -0.18
N CYS A 64 -2.75 -1.19 0.33
CA CYS A 64 -1.58 -0.92 -0.50
C CYS A 64 -1.39 -1.99 -1.58
N SER A 65 -1.53 -3.27 -1.21
CA SER A 65 -1.38 -4.40 -2.15
C SER A 65 -2.43 -4.42 -3.27
N ILE A 66 -3.66 -3.99 -2.96
CA ILE A 66 -4.79 -3.95 -3.92
C ILE A 66 -4.71 -2.71 -4.80
N GLN A 67 -4.55 -1.52 -4.21
CA GLN A 67 -4.67 -0.27 -4.95
C GLN A 67 -3.40 0.11 -5.72
N LYS A 68 -2.22 -0.38 -5.31
CA LYS A 68 -0.93 -0.18 -5.99
C LYS A 68 -0.63 1.29 -6.33
N LYS A 69 -0.86 2.19 -5.38
CA LYS A 69 -0.68 3.65 -5.52
C LYS A 69 0.16 4.21 -4.37
N PRO A 70 0.94 5.29 -4.60
CA PRO A 70 1.80 5.89 -3.57
C PRO A 70 1.03 6.53 -2.41
N THR A 71 -0.20 6.99 -2.67
CA THR A 71 -1.07 7.56 -1.65
C THR A 71 -2.47 7.01 -1.84
N ILE A 72 -3.06 6.53 -0.76
CA ILE A 72 -4.45 6.09 -0.69
C ILE A 72 -5.21 7.11 0.15
N SER A 73 -6.31 7.64 -0.38
CA SER A 73 -7.19 8.58 0.30
C SER A 73 -8.60 8.02 0.33
N LEU A 74 -9.18 7.95 1.53
CA LEU A 74 -10.52 7.46 1.81
C LEU A 74 -11.35 8.62 2.36
N ASN A 75 -12.41 8.96 1.65
CA ASN A 75 -13.22 10.14 1.96
C ASN A 75 -14.56 9.70 2.59
N LYS A 76 -14.91 10.31 3.72
CA LYS A 76 -16.20 10.18 4.39
C LYS A 76 -16.70 11.55 4.83
N LYS A 77 -17.71 12.09 4.13
CA LYS A 77 -18.22 13.46 4.35
C LYS A 77 -17.06 14.47 4.29
N HIS A 78 -16.73 15.11 5.41
CA HIS A 78 -15.70 16.14 5.55
C HIS A 78 -14.35 15.57 6.06
N LEU A 79 -14.30 14.27 6.34
CA LEU A 79 -13.10 13.58 6.79
C LEU A 79 -12.41 12.90 5.61
N THR A 80 -11.14 13.25 5.41
CA THR A 80 -10.24 12.57 4.48
C THR A 80 -9.20 11.83 5.29
N PHE A 81 -9.24 10.50 5.25
CA PHE A 81 -8.18 9.66 5.80
C PHE A 81 -7.22 9.28 4.68
N SER A 82 -5.94 9.59 4.83
CA SER A 82 -4.94 9.22 3.84
C SER A 82 -3.75 8.53 4.47
N PHE A 83 -3.08 7.70 3.68
CA PHE A 83 -1.84 7.08 4.05
C PHE A 83 -0.97 6.80 2.83
N HIS A 84 0.33 6.62 3.05
CA HIS A 84 1.29 6.37 1.99
C HIS A 84 1.63 4.88 1.88
N CYS A 85 1.82 4.45 0.65
CA CYS A 85 2.35 3.14 0.32
C CYS A 85 3.69 3.29 -0.38
N GLN A 86 4.60 2.37 -0.12
CA GLN A 86 5.91 2.30 -0.72
C GLN A 86 5.99 1.10 -1.65
N PHE A 87 6.36 1.38 -2.91
CA PHE A 87 6.70 0.36 -3.88
C PHE A 87 8.07 -0.23 -3.55
N HIS A 88 8.12 -1.54 -3.42
CA HIS A 88 9.34 -2.31 -3.17
C HIS A 88 9.55 -3.24 -4.36
N SER A 89 10.53 -2.89 -5.18
CA SER A 89 10.94 -3.67 -6.35
C SER A 89 11.79 -4.86 -5.91
N ILE A 90 11.71 -5.96 -6.65
CA ILE A 90 12.71 -7.03 -6.56
C ILE A 90 14.10 -6.55 -6.99
N PHE A 91 14.20 -5.51 -7.81
CA PHE A 91 15.46 -4.92 -8.25
C PHE A 91 15.94 -3.86 -7.25
N ILE A 92 17.06 -4.13 -6.57
CA ILE A 92 17.71 -3.18 -5.64
C ILE A 92 18.47 -2.12 -6.42
N LYS A 93 19.26 -2.57 -7.40
CA LYS A 93 19.87 -1.69 -8.40
C LYS A 93 18.90 -1.44 -9.55
N PRO A 94 19.11 -0.38 -10.36
CA PRO A 94 18.31 -0.15 -11.54
C PRO A 94 18.20 -1.42 -12.38
N LYS A 95 16.97 -1.80 -12.74
CA LYS A 95 16.70 -2.97 -13.55
C LYS A 95 17.49 -2.93 -14.87
N PRO A 96 17.92 -4.09 -15.39
CA PRO A 96 18.67 -4.14 -16.65
C PRO A 96 17.87 -3.49 -17.78
N THR A 97 18.56 -2.75 -18.64
CA THR A 97 17.92 -2.02 -19.75
C THR A 97 18.23 -2.64 -21.10
N LYS A 98 19.40 -3.25 -21.25
CA LYS A 98 19.88 -3.94 -22.47
C LYS A 98 20.77 -5.14 -22.16
N GLU A 99 21.23 -5.25 -20.92
CA GLU A 99 22.21 -6.22 -20.47
C GLU A 99 21.56 -7.61 -20.40
N LYS A 100 22.03 -8.49 -21.28
CA LYS A 100 21.62 -9.88 -21.29
C LYS A 100 22.39 -10.71 -20.24
N TYR A 101 23.58 -10.25 -19.86
CA TYR A 101 24.45 -10.85 -18.86
C TYR A 101 25.00 -9.75 -17.94
N ILE A 102 24.94 -9.99 -16.62
CA ILE A 102 25.47 -9.10 -15.60
C ILE A 102 26.38 -9.93 -14.68
N LEU A 103 27.66 -9.56 -14.67
CA LEU A 103 28.60 -10.09 -13.69
C LEU A 103 28.36 -9.43 -12.34
N VAL A 104 28.17 -10.23 -11.29
CA VAL A 104 27.90 -9.76 -9.93
C VAL A 104 28.78 -10.47 -8.92
N GLU A 105 29.41 -9.74 -8.00
CA GLU A 105 30.13 -10.37 -6.89
C GLU A 105 29.16 -10.95 -5.86
N ASN A 106 28.09 -10.21 -5.56
CA ASN A 106 27.01 -10.61 -4.67
C ASN A 106 25.67 -10.29 -5.30
N ILE A 107 24.85 -11.31 -5.52
CA ILE A 107 23.52 -11.15 -6.13
C ILE A 107 22.57 -10.33 -5.25
N ASN A 108 22.76 -10.34 -3.92
CA ASN A 108 21.92 -9.59 -2.98
C ASN A 108 22.09 -8.07 -3.11
N ASP A 109 23.11 -7.59 -3.82
CA ASP A 109 23.29 -6.17 -4.10
C ASP A 109 22.46 -5.70 -5.31
N TRP A 110 21.88 -6.66 -6.05
CA TRP A 110 21.17 -6.42 -7.30
C TRP A 110 19.71 -6.81 -7.21
N LEU A 111 19.40 -7.94 -6.56
CA LEU A 111 18.06 -8.47 -6.39
C LEU A 111 17.77 -8.74 -4.91
N ASP A 112 16.57 -8.37 -4.43
CA ASP A 112 16.10 -8.66 -3.07
C ASP A 112 15.65 -10.12 -2.94
N ILE A 113 16.59 -11.05 -3.10
CA ILE A 113 16.33 -12.49 -3.06
C ILE A 113 15.69 -12.92 -1.75
N ASN A 114 16.09 -12.30 -0.63
CA ASN A 114 15.63 -12.72 0.69
C ASN A 114 14.11 -12.49 0.84
N ALA A 115 13.59 -11.36 0.36
CA ALA A 115 12.15 -11.11 0.36
C ALA A 115 11.38 -12.05 -0.58
N TYR A 116 12.03 -12.54 -1.64
CA TYR A 116 11.40 -13.28 -2.74
C TYR A 116 11.87 -14.75 -2.85
N GLN A 117 12.45 -15.33 -1.80
CA GLN A 117 13.02 -16.69 -1.87
C GLN A 117 11.98 -17.75 -2.27
N HIS A 118 10.73 -17.59 -1.84
CA HIS A 118 9.62 -18.50 -2.11
C HIS A 118 9.19 -18.59 -3.58
N VAL A 119 9.62 -17.65 -4.44
CA VAL A 119 9.30 -17.63 -5.87
C VAL A 119 10.51 -17.95 -6.77
N ILE A 120 11.69 -18.13 -6.19
CA ILE A 120 12.92 -18.46 -6.93
C ILE A 120 13.05 -19.97 -7.01
N TYR A 121 13.01 -20.50 -8.24
CA TYR A 121 13.07 -21.94 -8.49
C TYR A 121 14.52 -22.42 -8.49
N PRO A 122 14.94 -23.29 -7.56
CA PRO A 122 16.24 -23.93 -7.63
C PRO A 122 16.24 -24.96 -8.77
N ILE A 123 17.26 -24.93 -9.63
CA ILE A 123 17.41 -25.87 -10.74
C ILE A 123 18.80 -26.52 -10.70
N ALA A 124 18.85 -27.83 -10.94
CA ALA A 124 20.10 -28.59 -10.99
C ALA A 124 20.44 -29.00 -12.44
N SER A 125 19.48 -28.95 -13.35
CA SER A 125 19.60 -29.27 -14.77
C SER A 125 18.72 -28.33 -15.62
N LEU A 126 18.90 -28.35 -16.95
CA LEU A 126 18.05 -27.59 -17.88
C LEU A 126 16.63 -28.16 -17.98
N ASP A 127 16.43 -29.43 -17.64
CA ASP A 127 15.12 -30.08 -17.66
C ASP A 127 14.24 -29.65 -16.46
N ASP A 128 14.87 -29.11 -15.41
CA ASP A 128 14.17 -28.57 -14.23
C ASP A 128 13.60 -27.16 -14.47
N LEU A 129 13.83 -26.58 -15.66
CA LEU A 129 13.37 -25.24 -15.96
C LEU A 129 11.84 -25.18 -15.95
N PRO A 130 11.24 -24.30 -15.12
CA PRO A 130 9.79 -24.15 -15.10
C PRO A 130 9.30 -23.60 -16.44
N GLU A 131 8.07 -23.98 -16.80
CA GLU A 131 7.39 -23.37 -17.94
C GLU A 131 7.31 -21.85 -17.74
N SER A 132 7.73 -21.11 -18.76
CA SER A 132 7.84 -19.67 -18.72
C SER A 132 7.44 -19.05 -20.05
N SER A 133 6.91 -17.85 -19.98
CA SER A 133 6.52 -17.07 -21.16
C SER A 133 6.87 -15.60 -20.94
N GLU A 134 6.69 -14.78 -21.97
CA GLU A 134 6.89 -13.33 -21.81
C GLU A 134 5.92 -12.72 -20.80
N GLU A 135 4.70 -13.24 -20.71
CA GLU A 135 3.65 -12.79 -19.78
C GLU A 135 3.81 -13.37 -18.36
N ASN A 136 4.44 -14.54 -18.23
CA ASN A 136 4.67 -15.23 -16.97
C ASN A 136 6.15 -15.64 -16.85
N PRO A 137 7.05 -14.66 -16.69
CA PRO A 137 8.48 -14.93 -16.60
C PRO A 137 8.83 -15.54 -15.24
N LYS A 138 9.91 -16.33 -15.19
CA LYS A 138 10.34 -17.03 -13.96
C LYS A 138 11.73 -16.58 -13.52
N ILE A 139 12.01 -16.73 -12.23
CA ILE A 139 13.35 -16.52 -11.66
C ILE A 139 13.87 -17.87 -11.22
N VAL A 140 15.02 -18.27 -11.76
CA VAL A 140 15.67 -19.55 -11.43
C VAL A 140 17.03 -19.31 -10.81
N ARG A 141 17.40 -20.18 -9.86
CA ARG A 141 18.73 -20.22 -9.26
C ARG A 141 19.38 -21.56 -9.57
N ILE A 142 20.54 -21.50 -10.21
CA ILE A 142 21.34 -22.66 -10.52
C ILE A 142 22.06 -23.13 -9.26
N THR A 143 21.99 -24.43 -8.98
CA THR A 143 22.58 -25.05 -7.78
C THR A 143 23.88 -25.84 -8.06
N GLN A 144 24.22 -26.05 -9.33
CA GLN A 144 25.43 -26.75 -9.75
C GLN A 144 25.83 -26.40 -11.19
N ASN A 145 26.99 -26.87 -11.66
CA ASN A 145 27.38 -26.68 -13.05
C ASN A 145 26.39 -27.37 -13.99
N ILE A 146 25.96 -26.65 -15.03
CA ILE A 146 25.03 -27.14 -16.04
C ILE A 146 25.68 -27.00 -17.41
N ASP A 147 25.66 -28.08 -18.18
CA ASP A 147 26.03 -28.10 -19.59
C ASP A 147 25.03 -29.01 -20.34
N GLY A 148 24.38 -28.47 -21.37
CA GLY A 148 23.36 -29.24 -22.08
C GLY A 148 22.60 -28.48 -23.15
N ARG A 149 21.54 -29.12 -23.63
CA ARG A 149 20.65 -28.57 -24.66
C ARG A 149 19.40 -28.01 -24.01
N LEU A 150 19.08 -26.76 -24.31
CA LEU A 150 17.85 -26.16 -23.85
C LEU A 150 16.72 -26.63 -24.77
N MET A 151 15.77 -27.42 -24.26
CA MET A 151 14.71 -28.04 -25.07
C MET A 151 13.64 -27.05 -25.50
N GLN A 152 13.38 -26.03 -24.67
CA GLN A 152 12.37 -25.00 -24.92
C GLN A 152 12.91 -23.62 -24.53
N PRO A 153 12.46 -22.53 -25.19
CA PRO A 153 12.85 -21.19 -24.78
C PRO A 153 12.47 -20.92 -23.32
N PHE A 154 13.33 -20.20 -22.62
CA PHE A 154 13.08 -19.78 -21.24
C PHE A 154 12.96 -18.27 -21.16
N TYR A 155 11.98 -17.76 -20.41
CA TYR A 155 11.71 -16.34 -20.24
C TYR A 155 11.87 -15.99 -18.76
N GLY A 156 12.91 -15.24 -18.42
CA GLY A 156 13.18 -15.02 -17.01
C GLY A 156 14.54 -14.45 -16.62
N ILE A 157 14.77 -14.46 -15.32
CA ILE A 157 16.08 -14.19 -14.74
C ILE A 157 16.73 -15.51 -14.33
N VAL A 158 18.00 -15.68 -14.66
CA VAL A 158 18.84 -16.78 -14.19
C VAL A 158 19.88 -16.25 -13.23
N ILE A 159 19.99 -16.86 -12.06
CA ILE A 159 20.98 -16.53 -11.03
C ILE A 159 21.94 -17.71 -10.92
N THR A 160 23.25 -17.50 -11.04
CA THR A 160 24.22 -18.60 -10.96
C THR A 160 25.57 -18.18 -10.40
N ASP A 161 26.15 -19.04 -9.57
CA ASP A 161 27.56 -18.96 -9.20
C ASP A 161 28.39 -20.04 -9.94
N TYR A 162 27.73 -20.85 -10.75
CA TYR A 162 28.26 -22.03 -11.42
C TYR A 162 28.47 -21.78 -12.92
N LEU A 163 29.22 -22.68 -13.55
CA LEU A 163 29.34 -22.73 -15.00
C LEU A 163 27.96 -23.06 -15.58
N PHE A 164 27.50 -22.21 -16.50
CA PHE A 164 26.19 -22.36 -17.12
C PHE A 164 26.31 -22.33 -18.64
N ASN A 165 26.36 -23.52 -19.23
CA ASN A 165 26.46 -23.76 -20.65
C ASN A 165 25.13 -24.32 -21.18
N PHE A 166 24.62 -23.72 -22.25
CA PHE A 166 23.44 -24.22 -22.94
C PHE A 166 23.50 -23.94 -24.45
N THR A 167 22.87 -24.81 -25.24
CA THR A 167 22.76 -24.69 -26.70
C THR A 167 21.30 -24.82 -27.18
N ASP A 168 21.11 -24.71 -28.50
CA ASP A 168 19.84 -24.83 -29.24
C ASP A 168 18.84 -23.69 -29.01
N GLN A 169 18.03 -23.74 -27.95
CA GLN A 169 17.01 -22.71 -27.68
C GLN A 169 17.59 -21.47 -27.00
N ARG A 170 16.74 -20.44 -26.88
CA ARG A 170 17.13 -19.13 -26.34
C ARG A 170 16.60 -18.88 -24.93
N ILE A 171 17.41 -18.19 -24.14
CA ILE A 171 16.98 -17.53 -22.91
C ILE A 171 16.65 -16.08 -23.23
N TYR A 172 15.43 -15.67 -22.91
CA TYR A 172 14.91 -14.32 -23.05
C TYR A 172 14.84 -13.65 -21.68
N GLY A 173 15.78 -12.75 -21.40
CA GLY A 173 15.88 -12.05 -20.11
C GLY A 173 17.32 -11.72 -19.77
N THR A 174 17.68 -11.86 -18.49
CA THR A 174 19.00 -11.49 -17.96
C THR A 174 19.57 -12.58 -17.08
N ILE A 175 20.84 -12.90 -17.28
CA ILE A 175 21.61 -13.79 -16.41
C ILE A 175 22.45 -12.94 -15.46
N TYR A 176 22.27 -13.15 -14.15
CA TYR A 176 23.19 -12.66 -13.14
C TYR A 176 24.12 -13.79 -12.74
N SER A 177 25.43 -13.56 -12.86
CA SER A 177 26.43 -14.58 -12.61
C SER A 177 27.59 -14.02 -11.83
N SER A 178 28.08 -14.74 -10.82
CA SER A 178 29.35 -14.40 -10.16
C SER A 178 30.58 -15.02 -10.83
N ASN A 179 30.35 -15.93 -11.78
CA ASN A 179 31.41 -16.61 -12.49
C ASN A 179 31.75 -15.93 -13.83
N ASN A 180 32.98 -15.42 -13.96
CA ASN A 180 33.51 -14.80 -15.18
C ASN A 180 33.68 -15.74 -16.38
N ALA A 181 33.65 -17.07 -16.17
CA ALA A 181 33.77 -18.05 -17.25
C ALA A 181 32.53 -18.11 -18.16
N ASN A 182 31.43 -17.48 -17.75
CA ASN A 182 30.20 -17.43 -18.54
C ASN A 182 30.29 -16.29 -19.57
N ASP A 183 30.38 -16.65 -20.86
CA ASP A 183 30.57 -15.68 -21.94
C ASP A 183 29.37 -14.69 -22.08
N PRO A 184 29.58 -13.38 -21.94
CA PRO A 184 28.55 -12.36 -22.16
C PRO A 184 28.09 -12.26 -23.61
N ASN A 185 28.79 -12.85 -24.59
CA ASN A 185 28.45 -12.80 -26.02
C ASN A 185 27.65 -14.00 -26.54
N ARG A 186 27.21 -14.94 -25.68
CA ARG A 186 26.43 -16.12 -26.11
C ARG A 186 25.29 -15.78 -27.07
N ARG A 187 25.29 -16.48 -28.22
CA ARG A 187 24.29 -16.30 -29.28
C ARG A 187 22.88 -16.61 -28.80
N ASN A 188 22.74 -17.55 -27.87
CA ASN A 188 21.45 -18.07 -27.39
C ASN A 188 20.87 -17.26 -26.22
N LEU A 189 21.47 -16.14 -25.86
CA LEU A 189 20.96 -15.24 -24.83
C LEU A 189 20.45 -13.96 -25.48
N SER A 190 19.25 -13.53 -25.11
CA SER A 190 18.57 -12.37 -25.66
C SER A 190 17.93 -11.56 -24.55
N TYR A 191 18.25 -10.28 -24.45
CA TYR A 191 17.51 -9.40 -23.57
C TYR A 191 16.10 -9.13 -24.13
N LYS A 192 15.07 -9.15 -23.27
CA LYS A 192 13.71 -8.70 -23.58
C LYS A 192 13.21 -7.78 -22.47
N ARG A 193 12.87 -6.55 -22.83
CA ARG A 193 12.39 -5.53 -21.88
C ARG A 193 11.11 -5.96 -21.16
N ASN A 194 10.15 -6.53 -21.90
CA ASN A 194 8.86 -6.94 -21.34
C ASN A 194 9.02 -8.04 -20.28
N VAL A 195 9.95 -8.99 -20.48
CA VAL A 195 10.26 -10.02 -19.48
C VAL A 195 10.71 -9.38 -18.16
N ILE A 196 11.66 -8.45 -18.21
CA ILE A 196 12.17 -7.76 -17.00
C ILE A 196 11.09 -6.90 -16.35
N GLN A 197 10.25 -6.25 -17.16
CA GLN A 197 9.13 -5.46 -16.65
C GLN A 197 8.06 -6.33 -15.98
N ASN A 198 7.72 -7.48 -16.55
CA ASN A 198 6.74 -8.40 -15.98
C ASN A 198 7.27 -9.05 -14.70
N ILE A 199 8.57 -9.38 -14.65
CA ILE A 199 9.24 -9.77 -13.39
C ILE A 199 9.08 -8.70 -12.32
N GLU A 200 9.32 -7.42 -12.65
CA GLU A 200 9.09 -6.35 -11.69
C GLU A 200 7.63 -6.30 -11.26
N LEU A 201 6.67 -6.42 -12.18
CA LEU A 201 5.25 -6.32 -11.85
C LEU A 201 4.73 -7.48 -10.98
N ASP A 202 5.19 -8.71 -11.26
CA ASP A 202 4.77 -9.93 -10.57
C ASP A 202 5.42 -10.08 -9.20
N TYR A 203 6.67 -9.63 -9.10
CA TYR A 203 7.49 -9.80 -7.89
C TYR A 203 7.79 -8.48 -7.17
N SER A 204 7.04 -7.41 -7.43
CA SER A 204 7.08 -6.21 -6.58
C SER A 204 5.86 -6.15 -5.68
N ASN A 205 6.07 -5.64 -4.46
CA ASN A 205 5.00 -5.45 -3.50
C ASN A 205 4.82 -3.97 -3.16
N TRP A 206 3.57 -3.61 -2.89
CA TRP A 206 3.20 -2.32 -2.33
C TRP A 206 2.94 -2.53 -0.86
N ARG A 207 3.77 -1.89 -0.02
CA ARG A 207 3.67 -1.99 1.44
C ARG A 207 3.24 -0.68 2.05
N TYR A 208 2.57 -0.74 3.18
CA TYR A 208 2.22 0.44 3.95
C TYR A 208 3.51 1.11 4.48
N LEU A 209 3.63 2.42 4.31
CA LEU A 209 4.69 3.19 4.94
C LEU A 209 4.31 3.47 6.40
N PRO A 210 5.02 2.94 7.40
CA PRO A 210 4.66 3.12 8.80
C PRO A 210 4.59 4.60 9.20
N ASN A 211 3.64 4.94 10.08
CA ASN A 211 3.42 6.30 10.59
C ASN A 211 3.07 7.35 9.53
N SER A 212 2.71 6.94 8.31
CA SER A 212 2.31 7.84 7.23
C SER A 212 0.82 8.20 7.21
N ALA A 213 0.04 7.61 8.10
CA ALA A 213 -1.40 7.79 8.12
C ALA A 213 -1.77 9.14 8.74
N ASN A 214 -2.67 9.87 8.08
CA ASN A 214 -3.15 11.17 8.52
C ASN A 214 -4.66 11.31 8.28
N THR A 215 -5.31 12.13 9.10
CA THR A 215 -6.72 12.51 8.96
C THR A 215 -6.81 14.01 8.80
N LEU A 216 -7.31 14.45 7.65
CA LEU A 216 -7.63 15.85 7.40
C LEU A 216 -9.13 16.04 7.63
N ASN A 217 -9.47 17.03 8.47
CA ASN A 217 -10.84 17.49 8.62
C ASN A 217 -11.01 18.76 7.80
N HIS A 218 -11.91 18.76 6.83
CA HIS A 218 -12.28 19.97 6.13
C HIS A 218 -13.37 20.67 6.93
N GLU A 219 -12.99 21.68 7.71
CA GLU A 219 -13.98 22.60 8.28
C GLU A 219 -14.70 23.28 7.10
N ASN A 220 -16.01 23.07 7.00
CA ASN A 220 -16.82 23.84 6.06
C ASN A 220 -16.81 25.29 6.55
N ASN A 221 -16.25 26.20 5.74
CA ASN A 221 -16.57 27.62 5.81
C ASN A 221 -18.04 27.86 5.50
#